data_AF-A0A7K1VSH9-F1
#
_entry.id   AF-A0A7K1VSH9-F1
#
_cell.length_a   1.000
_cell.length_b   1.000
_cell.length_c   1.000
_cell.angle_alpha   90.00
_cell.angle_beta   90.00
_cell.angle_gamma   90.00
#
_symmetry.space_group_name_H-M   'P 1'
#
loop_
_entity.id
_entity.type
_entity.pdbx_description
1 polymer ?
#
loop_
_entity_poly.entity_id
_entity_poly.type
_entity_poly.pdbx_seq_one_letter_code
_entity_poly.pdbx_strand_id
1 'polypeptide(L)'
;MVFSNRRWHVTTIIARVRASTSIGAAGLDAAARATWKLEVLRIADGVDAGRISNDEAVLAFTRIAEFAETGPRGSLGPAMGA
;
A
#
# COMPACT_ATOMS: atom_id res chain seq x y z
N MET A 1 -20.48 -13.22 14.49
CA MET A 1 -19.24 -12.57 13.99
C MET A 1 -19.56 -11.10 13.83
N VAL A 2 -19.08 -10.22 14.71
CA VAL A 2 -19.31 -8.78 14.57
C VAL A 2 -18.32 -8.27 13.54
N PHE A 3 -18.80 -8.05 12.31
CA PHE A 3 -18.07 -7.22 11.36
C PHE A 3 -18.17 -5.80 11.86
N SER A 4 -17.21 -5.38 12.70
CA SER A 4 -16.95 -3.95 12.86
C SER A 4 -16.49 -3.47 11.50
N ASN A 5 -17.44 -3.07 10.64
CA ASN A 5 -17.18 -2.42 9.36
C ASN A 5 -16.56 -1.07 9.71
N ARG A 6 -15.25 -1.07 10.05
CA ARG A 6 -14.51 0.16 10.29
C ARG A 6 -14.53 0.90 8.98
N ARG A 7 -15.25 2.02 8.99
CA ARG A 7 -15.46 2.82 7.80
C ARG A 7 -14.10 3.33 7.33
N TRP A 8 -13.72 2.93 6.12
CA TRP A 8 -12.59 3.52 5.43
C TRP A 8 -12.82 5.02 5.29
N HIS A 9 -11.81 5.82 5.63
CA HIS A 9 -11.84 7.23 5.31
C HIS A 9 -11.64 7.40 3.80
N VAL A 10 -12.33 8.39 3.22
CA VAL A 10 -12.20 8.68 1.78
C VAL A 10 -10.73 8.96 1.41
N THR A 11 -10.00 9.63 2.29
CA THR A 11 -8.56 9.89 2.14
C THR A 11 -7.74 8.60 2.05
N THR A 12 -8.05 7.59 2.86
CA THR A 12 -7.39 6.27 2.84
C THR A 12 -7.67 5.53 1.54
N ILE A 13 -8.90 5.61 1.01
CA ILE A 13 -9.26 5.03 -0.29
C ILE A 13 -8.48 5.71 -1.41
N ILE A 14 -8.43 7.05 -1.43
CA ILE A 14 -7.69 7.82 -2.43
C ILE A 14 -6.20 7.47 -2.39
N ALA A 15 -5.61 7.38 -1.19
CA ALA A 15 -4.20 7.01 -1.03
C ALA A 15 -3.91 5.60 -1.58
N ARG A 16 -4.78 4.62 -1.30
CA ARG A 16 -4.69 3.25 -1.85
C ARG A 16 -4.76 3.23 -3.37
N VAL A 17 -5.70 3.97 -3.95
CA VAL A 17 -5.85 4.08 -5.41
C VAL A 17 -4.59 4.67 -6.01
N ARG A 18 -4.08 5.78 -5.46
CA ARG A 18 -2.84 6.42 -5.91
C ARG A 18 -1.66 5.44 -5.88
N ALA A 19 -1.45 4.74 -4.76
CA ALA A 19 -0.40 3.73 -4.66
C ALA A 19 -0.51 2.67 -5.75
N SER A 20 -1.72 2.16 -5.99
CA SER A 20 -1.98 1.13 -7.01
C SER A 20 -1.71 1.64 -8.42
N THR A 21 -2.10 2.90 -8.73
CA THR A 21 -1.83 3.52 -10.04
C THR A 21 -0.35 3.79 -10.24
N SER A 22 0.37 4.27 -9.22
CA SER A 22 1.80 4.56 -9.31
C SER A 22 2.60 3.28 -9.52
N ILE A 23 2.27 2.18 -8.84
CA ILE A 23 2.85 0.84 -9.10
C ILE A 23 2.59 0.39 -10.55
N GLY A 24 1.40 0.66 -11.08
CA GLY A 24 1.02 0.31 -12.46
C GLY A 24 1.80 1.10 -13.51
N ALA A 25 2.03 2.38 -13.26
CA ALA A 25 2.79 3.28 -14.14
C ALA A 25 4.30 3.12 -14.02
N ALA A 26 4.80 2.56 -12.91
CA ALA A 26 6.22 2.37 -12.68
C ALA A 26 6.84 1.35 -13.66
N GLY A 27 8.07 1.64 -14.08
CA GLY A 27 8.92 0.76 -14.90
C GLY A 27 9.47 -0.46 -14.16
N LEU A 28 8.68 -1.06 -13.27
CA LEU A 28 9.02 -2.26 -12.51
C LEU A 28 8.93 -3.51 -13.38
N ASP A 29 9.77 -4.51 -13.09
CA ASP A 29 9.56 -5.85 -13.60
C ASP A 29 8.28 -6.49 -13.01
N ALA A 30 7.88 -7.63 -13.56
CA ALA A 30 6.65 -8.29 -13.16
C ALA A 30 6.65 -8.77 -11.70
N ALA A 31 7.79 -9.24 -11.19
CA ALA A 31 7.92 -9.75 -9.83
C ALA A 31 7.86 -8.59 -8.82
N ALA A 32 8.65 -7.54 -9.02
CA ALA A 32 8.64 -6.34 -8.19
C ALA A 32 7.25 -5.68 -8.18
N ARG A 33 6.58 -5.60 -9.34
CA ARG A 33 5.20 -5.10 -9.42
C ARG A 33 4.23 -5.95 -8.60
N ALA A 34 4.35 -7.28 -8.67
CA ALA A 34 3.50 -8.18 -7.89
C ALA A 34 3.74 -8.01 -6.38
N THR A 35 5.00 -7.92 -5.94
CA THR A 35 5.37 -7.69 -4.54
C THR A 35 4.70 -6.42 -3.99
N TRP A 36 4.79 -5.29 -4.70
CA TRP A 36 4.18 -4.04 -4.24
C TRP A 36 2.64 -4.09 -4.24
N LYS A 37 2.02 -4.78 -5.20
CA LYS A 37 0.57 -5.00 -5.18
C LYS A 37 0.13 -5.84 -3.98
N LEU A 38 0.88 -6.89 -3.64
CA LEU A 38 0.62 -7.70 -2.45
C LEU A 38 0.77 -6.87 -1.17
N GLU A 39 1.74 -5.97 -1.11
CA GLU A 39 1.90 -5.07 0.02
C GLU A 39 0.69 -4.12 0.20
N VAL A 40 0.17 -3.56 -0.90
CA VAL A 40 -1.07 -2.76 -0.87
C VAL A 40 -2.25 -3.58 -0.32
N LEU A 41 -2.37 -4.84 -0.72
CA LEU A 41 -3.43 -5.74 -0.22
C LEU A 41 -3.24 -6.07 1.26
N ARG A 42 -2.00 -6.30 1.71
CA ARG A 42 -1.67 -6.57 3.11
C ARG A 42 -2.06 -5.41 4.02
N ILE A 43 -1.78 -4.17 3.61
CA ILE A 43 -2.18 -2.97 4.36
C ILE A 43 -3.71 -2.86 4.40
N ALA A 44 -4.38 -3.06 3.26
CA ALA A 44 -5.85 -3.01 3.20
C ALA A 44 -6.50 -4.05 4.13
N ASP A 45 -6.01 -5.30 4.13
CA ASP A 45 -6.47 -6.33 5.07
C ASP A 45 -6.23 -5.92 6.53
N GLY A 46 -5.12 -5.25 6.83
CA GLY A 46 -4.85 -4.68 8.14
C GLY A 46 -5.87 -3.61 8.56
N VAL A 47 -6.35 -2.78 7.64
CA VAL A 47 -7.41 -1.78 7.89
C VAL A 47 -8.75 -2.48 8.11
N ASP A 48 -9.10 -3.42 7.25
CA ASP A 48 -10.35 -4.20 7.33
C ASP A 48 -10.45 -4.98 8.65
N ALA A 49 -9.33 -5.55 9.09
CA ALA A 49 -9.23 -6.24 10.38
C ALA A 49 -9.07 -5.30 11.59
N GLY A 50 -8.97 -3.98 11.38
CA GLY A 50 -8.79 -2.98 12.43
C GLY A 50 -7.43 -3.04 13.14
N ARG A 51 -6.43 -3.72 12.57
CA ARG A 51 -5.03 -3.77 13.04
C ARG A 51 -4.24 -2.53 12.64
N ILE A 52 -4.66 -1.84 11.58
CA ILE A 52 -4.07 -0.61 11.06
C ILE A 52 -5.16 0.46 11.06
N SER A 53 -4.84 1.65 11.58
CA SER A 53 -5.73 2.81 11.52
C SER A 53 -5.77 3.43 10.12
N ASN A 54 -6.81 4.23 9.83
CA ASN A 54 -6.91 4.94 8.56
C ASN A 54 -5.71 5.86 8.29
N ASP A 55 -5.17 6.51 9.32
CA ASP A 55 -4.05 7.45 9.20
C ASP A 55 -2.72 6.72 8.95
N GLU A 56 -2.47 5.61 9.66
CA GLU A 56 -1.32 4.74 9.40
C GLU A 56 -1.36 4.17 7.98
N ALA A 57 -2.54 3.77 7.51
CA ALA A 57 -2.73 3.29 6.15
C ALA A 57 -2.47 4.38 5.10
N VAL A 58 -2.93 5.62 5.32
CA VAL A 58 -2.63 6.76 4.43
C VAL A 58 -1.13 6.97 4.30
N LEU A 59 -0.39 6.97 5.43
CA LEU A 59 1.06 7.13 5.43
C LEU A 59 1.75 5.98 4.67
N ALA A 60 1.32 4.73 4.89
CA ALA A 60 1.88 3.58 4.23
C ALA A 60 1.66 3.60 2.71
N PHE A 61 0.43 3.87 2.27
CA PHE A 61 0.11 3.97 0.84
C PHE A 61 0.84 5.15 0.17
N THR A 62 0.97 6.28 0.86
CA THR A 62 1.71 7.45 0.34
C THR A 62 3.17 7.09 0.06
N ARG A 63 3.85 6.42 0.99
CA ARG A 63 5.24 5.98 0.78
C ARG A 63 5.39 5.02 -0.40
N ILE A 64 4.43 4.12 -0.60
CA ILE A 64 4.42 3.20 -1.75
C ILE A 64 4.28 3.99 -3.06
N ALA A 65 3.37 4.97 -3.09
CA ALA A 65 3.19 5.82 -4.27
C ALA A 65 4.47 6.61 -4.59
N GLU A 66 5.08 7.24 -3.59
CA GLU A 66 6.33 7.99 -3.73
C GLU A 66 7.47 7.10 -4.25
N PHE A 67 7.65 5.90 -3.67
CA PHE A 67 8.65 4.94 -4.13
C PHE A 67 8.45 4.56 -5.60
N ALA A 68 7.21 4.29 -6.00
CA ALA A 68 6.89 3.92 -7.39
C ALA A 68 7.08 5.09 -8.36
N GLU A 69 6.81 6.34 -7.94
CA GLU A 69 6.96 7.56 -8.73
C GLU A 69 8.44 7.98 -8.91
N THR A 70 9.28 7.84 -7.88
CA THR A 70 10.70 8.25 -7.95
C THR A 70 11.61 7.19 -8.57
N GLY A 71 11.09 5.98 -8.79
CA GLY A 71 11.88 4.80 -9.14
C GLY A 71 12.79 4.36 -7.98
N PRO A 72 13.49 3.21 -8.11
CA PRO A 72 14.41 2.70 -7.09
C PRO A 72 15.69 3.54 -7.06
N ARG A 73 15.61 4.80 -6.62
CA ARG A 73 16.77 5.66 -6.31
C ARG A 73 17.23 5.54 -4.86
N GLY A 74 16.64 4.64 -4.07
CA GLY A 74 17.08 4.36 -2.71
C GLY A 74 16.65 2.95 -2.32
N SER A 75 17.63 2.14 -1.90
CA SER A 75 17.49 0.74 -1.53
C SER A 75 16.62 0.56 -0.28
N LEU A 76 15.31 0.43 -0.43
CA LEU A 76 14.43 -0.15 0.57
C LEU A 76 13.34 -0.93 -0.16
N GLY A 77 13.70 -2.14 -0.63
CA GLY A 77 12.68 -3.14 -0.91
C GLY A 77 11.90 -3.44 0.36
N PRO A 78 10.64 -3.88 0.27
CA PRO A 78 9.87 -4.26 1.45
C PRO A 78 10.67 -5.32 2.21
N ALA A 79 10.80 -5.13 3.52
CA ALA A 79 11.55 -6.04 4.38
C ALA A 79 10.91 -7.44 4.28
N MET A 80 11.48 -8.31 3.45
CA MET A 80 11.20 -9.74 3.51
C MET A 80 11.86 -10.26 4.78
N GLY A 81 11.06 -10.35 5.85
CA GLY A 81 11.44 -11.06 7.06
C GLY A 81 11.67 -12.55 6.75
N ALA A 82 12.80 -13.04 7.24
CA ALA A 82 13.15 -14.46 7.34
C ALA A 82 12.23 -15.20 8.32
#